data_AF-A0A8T1B0Q3-F1
#
_entry.id   AF-A0A8T1B0Q3-F1
#
_cell.length_a   1.000
_cell.length_b   1.000
_cell.length_c   1.000
_cell.angle_alpha   90.00
_cell.angle_beta   90.00
_cell.angle_gamma   90.00
#
_symmetry.space_group_name_H-M   'P 1'
#
loop_
_entity.id
_entity.type
_entity.pdbx_description
1 polymer ?
#
loop_
_entity_poly.entity_id
_entity_poly.type
_entity_poly.pdbx_seq_one_letter_code
_entity_poly.pdbx_strand_id
1 'polypeptide(L)'
;MAMPADKVDKAKARVQAALAASYRSRSDYRSLLGRLRHVATCVRPARPFLQRVCQQERQLHRRQRVPLSAAMTADLIWWPRILESSQLNGVPLQYFHALPAPTIILDMVASDTAFCALVPAARLALRYCFSDKERQLIEATKTD
;
A
#
# COMPACT_ATOMS: atom_id res chain seq x y z
N MET A 1 -11.91 -12.55 1.28
CA MET A 1 -11.22 -13.46 0.34
C MET A 1 -9.95 -13.93 0.99
N ALA A 2 -9.76 -15.24 1.15
CA ALA A 2 -8.53 -15.80 1.69
C ALA A 2 -7.43 -15.76 0.62
N MET A 3 -6.21 -15.39 1.01
CA MET A 3 -5.05 -15.42 0.11
C MET A 3 -4.56 -16.87 -0.05
N PRO A 4 -4.31 -17.36 -1.28
CA PRO A 4 -3.72 -18.68 -1.50
C PRO A 4 -2.35 -18.81 -0.84
N ALA A 5 -2.03 -19.99 -0.29
CA ALA A 5 -0.78 -20.25 0.43
C ALA A 5 0.48 -19.94 -0.40
N ASP A 6 0.47 -20.24 -1.71
CA ASP A 6 1.59 -19.95 -2.61
C ASP A 6 1.88 -18.44 -2.72
N LYS A 7 0.84 -17.59 -2.64
CA LYS A 7 0.98 -16.13 -2.65
C LYS A 7 1.47 -15.60 -1.29
N VAL A 8 1.09 -16.25 -0.21
CA VAL A 8 1.60 -15.96 1.14
C VAL A 8 3.11 -16.22 1.20
N ASP A 9 3.58 -17.36 0.72
CA ASP A 9 4.99 -17.72 0.74
C ASP A 9 5.83 -16.80 -0.15
N LYS A 10 5.33 -16.46 -1.34
CA LYS A 10 5.95 -15.45 -2.22
C LYS A 10 6.05 -14.08 -1.53
N ALA A 11 5.01 -13.66 -0.81
CA ALA A 11 5.04 -12.39 -0.09
C ALA A 11 6.07 -12.40 1.04
N LYS A 12 6.15 -13.49 1.84
CA LYS A 12 7.14 -13.67 2.90
C LYS A 12 8.57 -13.63 2.35
N ALA A 13 8.87 -14.42 1.33
CA ALA A 13 10.20 -14.47 0.72
C ALA A 13 10.66 -13.10 0.22
N ARG A 14 9.73 -12.30 -0.33
CA ARG A 14 10.03 -10.94 -0.81
C ARG A 14 10.26 -9.95 0.33
N VAL A 15 9.57 -10.09 1.46
CA VAL A 15 9.82 -9.28 2.65
C VAL A 15 11.13 -9.69 3.34
N GLN A 16 11.49 -10.97 3.34
CA GLN A 16 12.76 -11.41 3.88
C GLN A 16 13.94 -10.93 3.02
N ALA A 17 13.84 -11.07 1.70
CA ALA A 17 14.82 -10.49 0.77
C ALA A 17 14.90 -8.96 0.89
N ALA A 18 13.79 -8.32 1.27
CA ALA A 18 13.73 -6.90 1.54
C ALA A 18 14.49 -6.47 2.78
N LEU A 19 14.37 -7.23 3.86
CA LEU A 19 15.04 -6.99 5.13
C LEU A 19 16.53 -7.35 5.07
N ALA A 20 16.90 -8.34 4.26
CA ALA A 20 18.30 -8.75 4.06
C ALA A 20 19.10 -7.78 3.17
N ALA A 21 18.44 -6.92 2.39
CA ALA A 21 19.11 -5.98 1.50
C ALA A 21 19.57 -4.72 2.25
N SER A 22 20.88 -4.46 2.27
CA SER A 22 21.49 -3.30 2.97
C SER A 22 21.09 -1.94 2.37
N TYR A 23 20.84 -1.90 1.06
CA TYR A 23 20.42 -0.69 0.33
C TYR A 23 19.44 -1.09 -0.77
N ARG A 24 18.36 -0.32 -0.94
CA ARG A 24 17.47 -0.53 -2.09
C ARG A 24 17.14 0.76 -2.82
N SER A 25 16.97 0.59 -4.12
CA SER A 25 16.48 1.66 -4.98
C SER A 25 15.01 1.95 -4.65
N ARG A 26 14.58 3.19 -4.91
CA ARG A 26 13.18 3.58 -4.75
C ARG A 26 12.24 2.73 -5.62
N SER A 27 12.69 2.30 -6.80
CA SER A 27 11.92 1.44 -7.71
C SER A 27 11.71 0.03 -7.12
N ASP A 28 12.72 -0.58 -6.54
CA ASP A 28 12.59 -1.88 -5.86
C ASP A 28 11.64 -1.78 -4.67
N TYR A 29 11.73 -0.69 -3.93
CA TYR A 29 10.86 -0.41 -2.79
C TYR A 29 9.41 -0.18 -3.22
N ARG A 30 9.15 0.62 -4.26
CA ARG A 30 7.81 0.80 -4.84
C ARG A 30 7.24 -0.50 -5.41
N SER A 31 8.07 -1.31 -6.06
CA SER A 31 7.69 -2.62 -6.57
C SER A 31 7.29 -3.58 -5.44
N LEU A 32 8.00 -3.54 -4.31
CA LEU A 32 7.59 -4.24 -3.09
C LEU A 32 6.26 -3.70 -2.56
N LEU A 33 6.12 -2.38 -2.42
CA LEU A 33 4.89 -1.75 -1.90
C LEU A 33 3.65 -2.07 -2.74
N GLY A 34 3.78 -2.09 -4.07
CA GLY A 34 2.70 -2.48 -4.98
C GLY A 34 2.22 -3.91 -4.72
N ARG A 35 3.14 -4.84 -4.50
CA ARG A 35 2.80 -6.24 -4.16
C ARG A 35 2.19 -6.36 -2.77
N LEU A 36 2.77 -5.67 -1.78
CA LEU A 36 2.25 -5.61 -0.42
C LEU A 36 0.84 -4.99 -0.36
N ARG A 37 0.52 -4.06 -1.28
CA ARG A 37 -0.84 -3.51 -1.42
C ARG A 37 -1.87 -4.57 -1.77
N HIS A 38 -1.56 -5.47 -2.69
CA HIS A 38 -2.42 -6.62 -3.01
C HIS A 38 -2.55 -7.59 -1.84
N VAL A 39 -1.51 -7.74 -1.02
CA VAL A 39 -1.59 -8.53 0.21
C VAL A 39 -2.49 -7.84 1.24
N ALA A 40 -2.37 -6.53 1.43
CA ALA A 40 -3.17 -5.74 2.36
C ALA A 40 -4.66 -5.61 1.96
N THR A 41 -5.02 -5.92 0.71
CA THR A 41 -6.44 -6.12 0.33
C THR A 41 -7.03 -7.39 0.92
N CYS A 42 -6.23 -8.46 1.05
CA CYS A 42 -6.66 -9.74 1.64
C CYS A 42 -6.43 -9.77 3.16
N VAL A 43 -5.37 -9.11 3.64
CA VAL A 43 -4.95 -9.09 5.04
C VAL A 43 -5.04 -7.68 5.58
N ARG A 44 -6.26 -7.25 5.92
CA ARG A 44 -6.56 -5.86 6.33
C ARG A 44 -5.70 -5.34 7.49
N PRO A 45 -5.31 -6.15 8.50
CA PRO A 45 -4.42 -5.68 9.55
C PRO A 45 -3.01 -5.29 9.08
N ALA A 46 -2.60 -5.68 7.87
CA ALA A 46 -1.35 -5.23 7.26
C ALA A 46 -1.44 -3.79 6.72
N ARG A 47 -2.65 -3.21 6.56
CA ARG A 47 -2.86 -1.88 5.96
C ARG A 47 -2.20 -0.74 6.74
N PRO A 48 -2.27 -0.65 8.08
CA PRO A 48 -1.59 0.41 8.82
C PRO A 48 -0.08 0.38 8.62
N PHE A 49 0.51 -0.81 8.62
CA PHE A 49 1.95 -1.01 8.35
C PHE A 49 2.29 -0.56 6.93
N LEU A 50 1.48 -0.93 5.93
CA LEU A 50 1.66 -0.45 4.55
C LEU A 50 1.58 1.09 4.45
N GLN A 51 0.64 1.72 5.16
CA GLN A 51 0.44 3.16 5.14
C GLN A 51 1.65 3.90 5.71
N ARG A 52 2.19 3.46 6.85
CA ARG A 52 3.40 4.05 7.46
C ARG A 52 4.60 3.92 6.55
N VAL A 53 4.81 2.74 5.99
CA VAL A 53 5.89 2.43 5.03
C VAL A 53 5.77 3.29 3.75
N CYS A 54 4.55 3.57 3.27
CA CYS A 54 4.29 4.51 2.16
C CYS A 54 4.42 5.99 2.53
N GLN A 55 4.17 6.37 3.79
CA GLN A 55 4.38 7.76 4.26
C GLN A 55 5.88 8.08 4.35
N GLN A 56 6.66 7.13 4.84
CA GLN A 56 8.12 7.23 4.88
C GLN A 56 8.71 7.26 3.46
N GLU A 57 8.18 6.46 2.52
CA GLU A 57 8.59 6.50 1.09
C GLU A 57 8.48 7.90 0.47
N ARG A 58 7.39 8.60 0.79
CA ARG A 58 7.10 9.92 0.22
C ARG A 58 8.09 10.99 0.67
N GLN A 59 8.78 10.75 1.78
CA GLN A 59 9.83 11.63 2.30
C GLN A 59 11.21 11.34 1.68
N LEU A 60 11.35 10.27 0.88
CA LEU A 60 12.62 9.90 0.23
C LEU A 60 12.80 10.59 -1.12
N HIS A 61 13.99 11.14 -1.37
CA HIS A 61 14.35 11.74 -2.65
C HIS A 61 14.46 10.69 -3.78
N ARG A 62 14.04 11.06 -5.00
CA ARG A 62 13.85 10.16 -6.16
C ARG A 62 15.10 9.37 -6.59
N ARG A 63 16.30 9.92 -6.40
CA ARG A 63 17.58 9.31 -6.83
C ARG A 63 18.42 8.74 -5.70
N GLN A 64 17.96 8.81 -4.44
CA GLN A 64 18.73 8.27 -3.32
C GLN A 64 18.49 6.76 -3.15
N ARG A 65 19.58 6.00 -3.08
CA ARG A 65 19.58 4.67 -2.46
C ARG A 65 19.54 4.89 -0.96
N VAL A 66 18.36 4.71 -0.36
CA VAL A 66 18.17 4.99 1.07
C VAL A 66 18.27 3.67 1.83
N PRO A 67 19.11 3.57 2.86
CA PRO A 67 19.07 2.43 3.78
C PRO A 67 17.68 2.37 4.42
N LEU A 68 17.14 1.16 4.61
CA LEU A 68 15.87 1.00 5.32
C LEU A 68 16.00 1.65 6.70
N SER A 69 15.18 2.67 6.97
CA SER A 69 15.17 3.30 8.28
C SER A 69 14.74 2.28 9.33
N ALA A 70 15.17 2.47 10.58
CA ALA A 70 14.75 1.60 11.69
C ALA A 70 13.22 1.48 11.77
N ALA A 71 12.49 2.55 11.49
CA ALA A 71 11.02 2.56 11.43
C ALA A 71 10.47 1.71 10.28
N MET A 72 11.05 1.80 9.08
CA MET A 72 10.64 1.00 7.92
C MET A 72 10.92 -0.49 8.16
N THR A 73 12.06 -0.82 8.75
CA THR A 73 12.42 -2.18 9.14
C THR A 73 11.46 -2.72 10.19
N ALA A 74 11.14 -1.91 11.20
CA ALA A 74 10.18 -2.25 12.24
C ALA A 74 8.77 -2.48 11.69
N ASP A 75 8.36 -1.79 10.63
CA ASP A 75 7.09 -2.07 9.96
C ASP A 75 7.14 -3.29 9.05
N LEU A 76 8.25 -3.53 8.35
CA LEU A 76 8.42 -4.68 7.45
C LEU A 76 8.53 -6.02 8.20
N ILE A 77 9.15 -6.05 9.39
CA ILE A 77 9.27 -7.28 10.20
C ILE A 77 7.93 -7.82 10.70
N TRP A 78 6.88 -7.00 10.71
CA TRP A 78 5.52 -7.46 11.04
C TRP A 78 4.88 -8.28 9.92
N TRP A 79 5.28 -8.10 8.67
CA TRP A 79 4.63 -8.77 7.54
C TRP A 79 4.77 -10.30 7.58
N PRO A 80 5.96 -10.91 7.82
CA PRO A 80 6.07 -12.35 7.97
C PRO A 80 5.18 -12.87 9.11
N ARG A 81 5.14 -12.17 10.24
CA ARG A 81 4.32 -12.53 11.41
C ARG A 81 2.82 -12.46 11.12
N ILE A 82 2.38 -11.43 10.42
CA ILE A 82 1.00 -11.22 9.98
C ILE A 82 0.59 -12.27 8.92
N LEU A 83 1.55 -12.72 8.11
CA LEU A 83 1.34 -13.71 7.04
C LEU A 83 1.46 -15.17 7.52
N GLU A 84 2.18 -15.42 8.61
CA GLU A 84 2.28 -16.74 9.26
C GLU A 84 1.08 -17.04 10.13
N SER A 85 0.54 -16.01 10.78
CA SER A 85 -0.51 -16.21 11.76
C SER A 85 -1.89 -16.08 11.15
N SER A 86 -2.76 -17.06 11.42
CA SER A 86 -4.21 -16.92 11.27
C SER A 86 -4.80 -15.95 12.31
N GLN A 87 -3.97 -15.37 13.19
CA GLN A 87 -4.34 -14.48 14.29
C GLN A 87 -3.36 -13.28 14.42
N LEU A 88 -3.82 -12.04 14.54
CA LEU A 88 -2.94 -10.94 14.97
C LEU A 88 -3.01 -10.78 16.49
N ASN A 89 -1.88 -10.91 17.19
CA ASN A 89 -1.79 -10.75 18.65
C ASN A 89 -2.81 -11.62 19.42
N GLY A 90 -3.00 -12.87 19.00
CA GLY A 90 -3.98 -13.79 19.60
C GLY A 90 -5.43 -13.55 19.17
N VAL A 91 -5.70 -12.57 18.30
CA VAL A 91 -7.03 -12.33 17.72
C VAL A 91 -7.13 -12.95 16.34
N PRO A 92 -7.98 -13.98 16.13
CA PRO A 92 -8.21 -14.58 14.82
C PRO A 92 -8.52 -13.56 13.73
N LEU A 93 -7.83 -13.67 12.59
CA LEU A 93 -8.01 -12.83 11.41
C LEU A 93 -9.45 -12.88 10.86
N GLN A 94 -10.21 -13.93 11.17
CA GLN A 94 -11.64 -14.04 10.88
C GLN A 94 -12.46 -12.87 11.47
N TYR A 95 -12.07 -12.32 12.63
CA TYR A 95 -12.74 -11.16 13.22
C TYR A 95 -12.46 -9.87 12.45
N PHE A 96 -11.30 -9.76 11.80
CA PHE A 96 -10.97 -8.65 10.89
C PHE A 96 -11.55 -8.84 9.47
N HIS A 97 -12.21 -9.97 9.22
CA HIS A 97 -12.76 -10.36 7.92
C HIS A 97 -14.16 -9.77 7.69
N ALA A 98 -14.92 -9.49 8.75
CA ALA A 98 -16.16 -8.73 8.67
C ALA A 98 -15.87 -7.26 9.02
N LEU A 99 -15.83 -6.39 8.01
CA LEU A 99 -16.14 -4.99 8.28
C LEU A 99 -17.66 -4.91 8.52
N PRO A 100 -18.13 -4.00 9.38
CA PRO A 100 -19.52 -3.57 9.24
C PRO A 100 -19.77 -3.17 7.78
N ALA A 101 -20.98 -3.41 7.28
CA ALA A 101 -21.33 -3.02 5.92
C ALA A 101 -20.95 -1.53 5.72
N PRO A 102 -20.18 -1.19 4.68
CA PRO A 102 -19.75 0.18 4.47
C PRO A 102 -20.98 1.07 4.34
N THR A 103 -21.04 2.14 5.13
CA THR A 103 -22.14 3.11 5.07
C THR A 103 -22.20 3.82 3.72
N ILE A 104 -21.03 4.04 3.09
CA ILE A 104 -20.89 4.71 1.79
C ILE A 104 -19.81 3.99 0.99
N ILE A 105 -20.10 3.67 -0.28
CA ILE A 105 -19.15 3.14 -1.26
C ILE A 105 -18.82 4.24 -2.26
N LEU A 106 -17.53 4.40 -2.58
CA LEU A 106 -17.02 5.38 -3.54
C LEU A 106 -16.20 4.68 -4.62
N ASP A 107 -16.55 4.87 -5.88
CA ASP A 107 -15.77 4.40 -7.02
C ASP A 107 -14.89 5.56 -7.53
N MET A 108 -13.57 5.41 -7.44
CA MET A 108 -12.64 6.50 -7.75
C MET A 108 -11.80 6.18 -8.98
N VAL A 109 -11.61 7.17 -9.84
CA VAL A 109 -10.73 7.13 -11.00
C VAL A 109 -9.96 8.44 -11.13
N ALA A 110 -8.74 8.39 -11.65
CA ALA A 110 -7.93 9.58 -11.89
C ALA A 110 -7.28 9.49 -13.27
N SER A 111 -7.14 10.64 -13.92
CA SER A 111 -6.30 10.88 -15.09
C SER A 111 -5.19 11.87 -14.71
N ASP A 112 -4.41 12.36 -15.68
CA ASP A 112 -3.46 13.46 -15.44
C ASP A 112 -4.12 14.83 -15.42
N THR A 113 -5.43 14.89 -15.73
CA THR A 113 -6.18 16.14 -15.87
C THR A 113 -7.20 16.33 -14.77
N ALA A 114 -7.70 15.23 -14.20
CA ALA A 114 -8.71 15.28 -13.15
C ALA A 114 -8.74 14.01 -12.29
N PHE A 115 -9.30 14.17 -11.10
CA PHE A 115 -9.76 13.11 -10.22
C PHE A 115 -11.29 13.07 -10.22
N CYS A 116 -11.86 11.87 -10.27
CA CYS A 116 -13.30 11.65 -10.19
C CYS A 116 -13.62 10.61 -9.12
N ALA A 117 -14.67 10.86 -8.33
CA ALA A 117 -15.25 9.90 -7.40
C ALA A 117 -16.76 9.82 -7.62
N LEU A 118 -17.26 8.62 -7.88
CA LEU A 118 -18.69 8.31 -7.96
C LEU A 118 -19.16 7.81 -6.61
N VAL A 119 -20.31 8.32 -6.17
CA VAL A 119 -21.04 7.87 -4.98
C VAL A 119 -22.34 7.22 -5.46
N PRO A 120 -22.36 5.90 -5.75
CA PRO A 120 -23.53 5.27 -6.39
C PRO A 120 -24.81 5.44 -5.56
N ALA A 121 -24.70 5.30 -4.25
CA ALA A 121 -25.82 5.45 -3.32
C ALA A 121 -26.47 6.84 -3.36
N ALA A 122 -25.69 7.90 -3.65
CA ALA A 122 -26.17 9.26 -3.75
C ALA A 122 -26.37 9.74 -5.20
N ARG A 123 -26.11 8.87 -6.20
CA ARG A 123 -26.07 9.22 -7.63
C ARG A 123 -25.23 10.47 -7.91
N LEU A 124 -24.16 10.66 -7.15
CA LEU A 124 -23.32 11.85 -7.17
C LEU A 124 -21.98 11.55 -7.83
N ALA A 125 -21.56 12.43 -8.73
CA ALA A 125 -20.22 12.44 -9.30
C ALA A 125 -19.45 13.65 -8.78
N LEU A 126 -18.41 13.41 -7.99
CA LEU A 126 -17.46 14.44 -7.56
C LEU A 126 -16.32 14.48 -8.57
N ARG A 127 -16.10 15.64 -9.20
CA ARG A 127 -15.00 15.85 -10.14
C ARG A 127 -14.11 16.99 -9.65
N TYR A 128 -12.82 16.72 -9.58
CA TYR A 128 -11.79 17.70 -9.28
C TYR A 128 -10.84 17.79 -10.46
N CYS A 129 -10.87 18.93 -11.17
CA CYS A 129 -9.92 19.20 -12.24
C CYS A 129 -8.64 19.77 -11.64
N PHE A 130 -7.49 19.20 -12.02
CA PHE A 130 -6.21 19.69 -11.54
C PHE A 130 -5.90 21.06 -12.12
N SER A 131 -5.32 21.91 -11.26
CA SER A 131 -4.71 23.18 -11.65
C SER A 131 -3.47 22.97 -12.50
N ASP A 132 -3.04 24.01 -13.23
CA ASP A 132 -1.84 23.93 -14.06
C ASP A 132 -0.59 23.57 -13.26
N LYS A 133 -0.49 24.09 -12.02
CA LYS A 133 0.59 23.76 -11.09
C LYS A 133 0.59 22.26 -10.74
N GLU A 134 -0.58 21.68 -10.48
CA GLU A 134 -0.70 20.24 -10.17
C GLU A 134 -0.41 19.38 -11.40
N ARG A 135 -0.85 19.79 -12.59
CA ARG A 135 -0.55 19.08 -13.84
C ARG A 135 0.95 19.07 -14.13
N GLN A 136 1.65 20.18 -13.92
CA GLN A 136 3.12 20.25 -14.05
C GLN A 136 3.80 19.30 -13.05
N LEU A 137 3.31 19.22 -11.82
CA LEU A 137 3.83 18.26 -10.84
C LEU A 137 3.57 16.80 -11.26
N ILE A 138 2.39 16.49 -11.79
CA ILE A 138 2.06 15.15 -12.31
C ILE A 138 2.95 14.81 -13.51
N GLU A 139 3.14 15.74 -14.44
CA GLU A 139 3.98 15.55 -15.62
C GLU A 139 5.44 15.30 -15.23
N ALA A 140 5.98 16.06 -14.28
CA ALA A 140 7.31 15.84 -13.72
C ALA A 140 7.47 14.44 -13.09
N THR A 141 6.38 13.82 -12.61
CA THR A 141 6.46 12.43 -12.12
C THR A 141 6.62 11.40 -13.23
N LYS A 142 6.32 11.73 -14.48
CA LYS A 142 6.42 10.81 -15.63
C LYS A 142 7.76 10.85 -16.35
N THR A 143 8.51 11.94 -16.21
CA THR A 143 9.76 12.21 -16.95
C THR A 143 11.05 11.74 -16.27
N ASP A 144 11.01 11.05 -15.11
CA ASP A 144 12.12 10.15 -14.69
C ASP A 144 11.64 8.69 -14.57
#